data_AF-E3S0T9-F1
#
_entry.id   AF-E3S0T9-F1
#
_cell.length_a   1.000
_cell.length_b   1.000
_cell.length_c   1.000
_cell.angle_alpha   90.00
_cell.angle_beta   90.00
_cell.angle_gamma   90.00
#
_symmetry.space_group_name_H-M   'P 1'
#
loop_
_entity.id
_entity.type
_entity.pdbx_description
1 polymer ?
#
loop_
_entity_poly.entity_id
_entity_poly.type
_entity_poly.pdbx_seq_one_letter_code
_entity_poly.pdbx_strand_id
1 'polypeptide(L)'
;IPFGLTNTPATFQELINNVLRAHLDIFVIAYLDDILVYSETLEDHVEHVKTVLRALKQFNLRLKPEKCEFHKTKVNFLGYVVGADGVQISEEKIQVIKD
;
A
#
# COMPACT_ATOMS: atom_id res chain seq x y z
N ILE A 1 -9.97 -15.44 4.92
CA ILE A 1 -9.41 -15.80 6.24
C ILE A 1 -10.35 -15.22 7.30
N PRO A 2 -10.77 -15.96 8.34
CA PRO A 2 -11.63 -15.42 9.39
C PRO A 2 -10.93 -14.30 10.18
N PHE A 3 -11.67 -13.25 10.53
CA PHE A 3 -11.20 -12.22 11.45
C PHE A 3 -11.05 -12.80 12.87
N GLY A 4 -10.03 -12.36 13.62
CA GLY A 4 -9.83 -12.74 15.02
C GLY A 4 -8.89 -13.93 15.28
N LEU A 5 -8.36 -14.57 14.24
CA LEU A 5 -7.29 -15.56 14.37
C LEU A 5 -5.94 -14.86 14.52
N THR A 6 -5.16 -15.25 15.53
CA THR A 6 -3.88 -14.62 15.91
C THR A 6 -2.88 -14.49 14.75
N ASN A 7 -2.84 -15.48 13.85
CA ASN A 7 -1.86 -15.51 12.74
C ASN A 7 -2.39 -14.94 11.42
N THR A 8 -3.64 -14.48 11.37
CA THR A 8 -4.23 -13.92 10.14
C THR A 8 -3.40 -12.81 9.51
N PRO A 9 -2.84 -11.83 10.27
CA PRO A 9 -2.01 -10.79 9.70
C PRO A 9 -0.74 -11.35 9.04
N ALA A 10 -0.05 -12.29 9.69
CA ALA A 10 1.18 -12.88 9.17
C ALA A 10 0.93 -13.68 7.88
N THR A 11 -0.14 -14.49 7.86
CA THR A 11 -0.53 -15.24 6.66
C THR A 11 -0.95 -14.33 5.51
N PHE A 12 -1.64 -13.22 5.81
CA PHE A 12 -2.01 -12.26 4.78
C PHE A 12 -0.79 -11.52 4.23
N GLN A 13 0.14 -11.12 5.10
CA GLN A 13 1.41 -10.52 4.67
C GLN A 13 2.20 -11.48 3.78
N GLU A 14 2.31 -12.76 4.14
CA GLU A 14 3.00 -13.76 3.32
C GLU A 14 2.37 -13.89 1.92
N LEU A 15 1.03 -13.91 1.84
CA LEU A 15 0.32 -13.90 0.57
C LEU A 15 0.67 -12.65 -0.25
N ILE A 16 0.56 -11.47 0.34
CA ILE A 16 0.85 -10.20 -0.36
C ILE A 16 2.31 -10.15 -0.81
N ASN A 17 3.24 -10.59 0.03
CA ASN A 17 4.66 -10.69 -0.31
C ASN A 17 4.89 -11.63 -1.49
N ASN A 18 4.18 -12.76 -1.56
CA ASN A 18 4.28 -13.68 -2.69
C ASN A 18 3.70 -13.09 -3.98
N VAL A 19 2.56 -12.39 -3.90
CA VAL A 19 1.91 -11.77 -5.08
C VAL A 19 2.75 -10.64 -5.65
N LEU A 20 3.32 -9.80 -4.79
CA LEU A 20 4.03 -8.58 -5.20
C LEU A 20 5.55 -8.72 -5.14
N ARG A 21 6.08 -9.93 -4.91
CA ARG A 21 7.51 -10.20 -4.66
C ARG A 21 8.44 -9.55 -5.69
N ALA A 22 8.05 -9.56 -6.95
CA ALA A 22 8.86 -9.02 -8.05
C ALA A 22 8.90 -7.48 -8.09
N HIS A 23 8.12 -6.81 -7.24
CA HIS A 23 7.90 -5.36 -7.25
C HIS A 23 8.13 -4.72 -5.87
N LEU A 24 8.15 -5.53 -4.81
CA LEU A 24 8.48 -5.10 -3.46
C LEU A 24 9.85 -4.45 -3.40
N ASP A 25 9.93 -3.33 -2.68
CA ASP A 25 11.13 -2.51 -2.48
C ASP A 25 11.76 -1.93 -3.77
N ILE A 26 11.07 -2.05 -4.91
CA ILE A 26 11.46 -1.44 -6.19
C ILE A 26 10.55 -0.26 -6.49
N PHE A 27 9.23 -0.50 -6.54
CA PHE A 27 8.21 0.53 -6.75
C PHE A 27 6.94 0.27 -5.92
N VAL A 28 6.97 -0.74 -5.06
CA VAL A 28 5.86 -1.15 -4.19
C VAL A 28 6.35 -1.33 -2.75
N ILE A 29 5.61 -0.78 -1.79
CA ILE A 29 5.70 -1.11 -0.37
C ILE A 29 4.36 -1.71 0.04
N ALA A 30 4.37 -2.81 0.78
CA ALA A 30 3.14 -3.46 1.24
C ALA A 30 3.20 -3.79 2.72
N TYR A 31 2.16 -3.40 3.45
CA TYR A 31 1.98 -3.73 4.86
C TYR A 31 0.55 -4.20 5.08
N LEU A 32 0.39 -5.49 5.37
CA LEU A 32 -0.90 -6.16 5.47
C LEU A 32 -1.78 -5.86 4.25
N ASP A 33 -2.87 -5.13 4.44
CA ASP A 33 -3.83 -4.72 3.41
C ASP A 33 -3.53 -3.38 2.74
N ASP A 34 -2.55 -2.62 3.24
CA ASP A 34 -2.13 -1.34 2.68
C ASP A 34 -0.98 -1.53 1.69
N ILE A 35 -1.19 -1.11 0.43
CA ILE A 35 -0.20 -1.18 -0.65
C ILE A 35 0.07 0.22 -1.16
N LEU A 36 1.33 0.64 -1.09
CA LEU A 36 1.83 1.91 -1.62
C LEU A 36 2.60 1.65 -2.92
N VAL A 37 2.26 2.36 -3.98
CA VAL A 37 2.95 2.34 -5.27
C VAL A 37 3.58 3.70 -5.52
N TYR A 38 4.87 3.75 -5.80
CA TYR A 38 5.63 4.99 -6.00
C TYR A 38 6.46 4.93 -7.28
N SER A 39 6.68 6.09 -7.92
CA SER A 39 7.42 6.18 -9.20
C SER A 39 7.89 7.62 -9.41
N GLU A 40 8.89 7.80 -10.27
CA GLU A 40 9.47 9.13 -10.57
C GLU A 40 8.60 9.94 -11.54
N THR A 41 8.03 9.29 -12.55
CA THR A 41 7.18 9.92 -13.57
C THR A 41 5.74 9.42 -13.50
N LEU A 42 4.79 10.22 -14.02
CA LEU A 42 3.39 9.82 -14.07
C LEU A 42 3.19 8.65 -15.04
N GLU A 43 3.94 8.64 -16.13
CA GLU A 43 3.90 7.60 -17.16
C GLU A 43 4.30 6.24 -16.57
N ASP A 44 5.43 6.19 -15.86
CA ASP A 44 5.87 4.98 -15.17
C ASP A 44 4.89 4.58 -14.07
N HIS A 45 4.37 5.57 -13.32
CA HIS A 45 3.41 5.32 -12.25
C HIS A 45 2.13 4.65 -12.77
N VAL A 46 1.61 5.07 -13.92
CA VAL A 46 0.44 4.45 -14.53
C VAL A 46 0.71 2.98 -14.87
N GLU A 47 1.90 2.64 -15.39
CA GLU A 47 2.23 1.24 -15.71
C GLU A 47 2.50 0.40 -14.46
N HIS A 48 3.16 0.97 -13.45
CA HIS A 48 3.35 0.32 -12.15
C HIS A 48 2.02 0.00 -11.47
N VAL A 49 1.08 0.96 -11.41
CA VAL A 49 -0.27 0.74 -10.88
C VAL A 49 -0.99 -0.37 -11.65
N LYS A 50 -0.97 -0.35 -12.99
CA LYS A 50 -1.56 -1.42 -13.81
C LYS A 50 -0.93 -2.78 -13.50
N THR A 51 0.39 -2.84 -13.34
CA THR A 51 1.11 -4.07 -13.02
C THR A 51 0.68 -4.64 -11.68
N VAL A 52 0.61 -3.81 -10.64
CA VAL A 52 0.12 -4.21 -9.31
C VAL A 52 -1.33 -4.69 -9.38
N LEU A 53 -2.22 -3.96 -10.05
CA LEU A 53 -3.62 -4.35 -10.20
C LEU A 53 -3.79 -5.68 -10.94
N ARG A 54 -2.97 -5.94 -11.98
CA ARG A 54 -2.94 -7.22 -12.68
C ARG A 54 -2.49 -8.36 -11.77
N ALA A 55 -1.42 -8.16 -10.99
CA ALA A 55 -0.92 -9.15 -10.04
C ALA A 55 -1.97 -9.48 -8.97
N LEU A 56 -2.60 -8.47 -8.36
CA LEU A 56 -3.67 -8.67 -7.39
C LEU A 56 -4.86 -9.45 -7.99
N LYS A 57 -5.25 -9.11 -9.22
CA LYS A 57 -6.33 -9.79 -9.94
C LYS A 57 -6.02 -11.25 -10.21
N GLN A 58 -4.78 -11.61 -10.57
CA GLN A 58 -4.38 -13.01 -10.80
C GLN A 58 -4.57 -13.89 -9.57
N PHE A 59 -4.37 -13.34 -8.37
CA PHE A 59 -4.56 -14.03 -7.11
C PHE A 59 -5.97 -13.82 -6.50
N ASN A 60 -6.92 -13.30 -7.28
CA ASN A 60 -8.30 -12.99 -6.86
C ASN A 60 -8.40 -12.09 -5.62
N LEU A 61 -7.39 -11.25 -5.37
CA LEU A 61 -7.43 -10.23 -4.33
C LEU A 61 -8.30 -9.06 -4.80
N ARG A 62 -9.19 -8.60 -3.91
CA ARG A 62 -10.12 -7.51 -4.18
C ARG A 62 -9.69 -6.27 -3.42
N LEU A 63 -9.76 -5.14 -4.11
CA LEU A 63 -9.57 -3.82 -3.54
C LEU A 63 -10.93 -3.21 -3.22
N LYS A 64 -10.97 -2.31 -2.24
CA LYS A 64 -12.13 -1.45 -1.95
C LYS A 64 -11.90 -0.11 -2.63
N PRO A 65 -12.55 0.19 -3.78
CA PRO A 65 -12.26 1.40 -4.54
C PRO A 65 -12.45 2.70 -3.74
N GLU A 66 -13.42 2.70 -2.82
CA GLU A 66 -13.69 3.81 -1.89
C GLU A 66 -12.52 4.15 -0.95
N LYS A 67 -11.59 3.22 -0.75
CA LYS A 67 -10.40 3.40 0.10
C LYS A 67 -9.10 3.55 -0.70
N CYS A 68 -9.16 3.48 -2.02
CA CYS A 68 -7.97 3.57 -2.87
C CYS A 68 -7.76 5.00 -3.35
N GLU A 69 -6.54 5.51 -3.16
CA GLU A 69 -6.10 6.79 -3.72
C GLU A 69 -5.14 6.53 -4.87
N PHE A 70 -5.41 7.12 -6.05
CA PHE A 70 -4.58 6.95 -7.25
C PHE A 70 -4.03 8.29 -7.73
N HIS A 71 -2.81 8.26 -8.30
CA HIS A 71 -2.17 9.40 -8.96
C HIS A 71 -2.04 10.66 -8.08
N LYS A 72 -1.77 10.46 -6.80
CA LYS A 72 -1.56 11.55 -5.83
C LYS A 72 -0.07 11.81 -5.65
N THR A 73 0.28 13.09 -5.50
CA THR A 73 1.65 13.52 -5.18
C THR A 73 1.98 13.42 -3.69
N LYS A 74 0.94 13.34 -2.83
CA LYS A 74 1.03 13.11 -1.40
C LYS A 74 -0.10 12.17 -0.98
N VAL A 75 0.21 11.13 -0.21
CA VAL A 75 -0.75 10.14 0.30
C VAL A 75 -0.50 9.83 1.77
N ASN A 76 -1.56 9.48 2.48
CA ASN A 76 -1.46 8.95 3.83
C ASN A 76 -1.22 7.44 3.78
N PHE A 77 -0.17 6.96 4.43
CA PHE A 77 0.19 5.55 4.50
C PHE A 77 0.70 5.22 5.91
N LEU A 78 0.02 4.32 6.62
CA LEU A 78 0.37 3.86 7.99
C LEU A 78 0.59 5.00 9.02
N GLY A 79 -0.16 6.09 8.89
CA GLY A 79 -0.03 7.27 9.74
C GLY A 79 1.18 8.16 9.41
N TYR A 80 1.72 8.04 8.20
CA TYR A 80 2.70 8.93 7.62
C TYR A 80 2.14 9.58 6.35
N VAL A 81 2.54 10.82 6.09
CA VAL A 81 2.33 11.48 4.80
C VAL A 81 3.55 11.17 3.95
N VAL A 82 3.35 10.46 2.86
CA VAL A 82 4.40 10.14 1.89
C VAL A 82 4.22 11.02 0.67
N GLY A 83 5.27 11.73 0.26
CA GLY A 83 5.26 12.57 -0.93
C GLY A 83 6.66 12.80 -1.52
N ALA A 84 6.74 13.66 -2.54
CA ALA A 84 8.00 13.99 -3.22
C ALA A 84 9.08 14.55 -2.27
N ASP A 85 8.67 15.23 -1.20
CA ASP A 85 9.56 15.84 -0.21
C ASP A 85 10.07 14.82 0.85
N GLY A 86 9.68 13.55 0.73
CA GLY A 86 10.00 12.48 1.68
C GLY A 86 8.81 12.04 2.54
N VAL A 87 9.11 11.45 3.69
CA VAL A 87 8.13 10.90 4.64
C VAL A 87 7.98 11.83 5.84
N GLN A 88 6.75 12.25 6.12
CA GLN A 88 6.39 13.09 7.26
C GLN A 88 5.40 12.35 8.16
N ILE A 89 5.35 12.68 9.45
CA ILE A 89 4.34 12.11 10.36
C ILE A 89 3.00 12.78 10.06
N SER A 90 1.90 12.02 9.99
CA SER A 90 0.57 12.61 9.79
C SER A 90 0.09 13.35 11.03
N GLU A 91 -0.63 14.46 10.85
CA GLU A 91 -1.20 15.24 11.95
C GLU A 91 -2.15 14.37 12.81
N GLU A 92 -2.87 13.44 12.19
CA GLU A 92 -3.73 12.48 12.90
C GLU A 92 -2.94 11.63 13.90
N LYS A 93 -1.75 11.15 13.54
CA LYS A 93 -0.91 10.36 14.42
C LYS A 93 -0.31 11.20 15.54
N ILE A 94 -0.02 12.47 15.28
CA ILE A 94 0.44 13.44 16.29
C ILE A 94 -0.68 13.72 17.30
N GLN A 95 -1.91 13.88 16.83
CA GLN A 95 -3.06 14.19 17.70
C GLN A 95 -3.32 13.08 18.72
N VAL A 96 -3.21 11.80 18.31
CA VAL A 96 -3.38 10.63 19.19
C VAL A 96 -2.37 10.59 20.36
N ILE A 97 -1.19 11.21 20.21
CA ILE A 97 -0.15 11.23 21.26
C ILE A 97 -0.29 12.43 22.21
N LYS A 98 -0.98 13.50 21.77
CA LYS A 98 -1.15 14.73 22.56
C LYS A 98 -2.30 14.66 23.58
N ASP A 99 -3.20 13.70 23.44
CA ASP A 99 -4.27 13.37 24.40
C ASP A 99 -3.82 12.28 25.39
#